data_AF-A0A922SLS6-F1
#
_entry.id   AF-A0A922SLS6-F1
#
_cell.length_a   1.000
_cell.length_b   1.000
_cell.length_c   1.000
_cell.angle_alpha   90.00
_cell.angle_beta   90.00
_cell.angle_gamma   90.00
#
_symmetry.space_group_name_H-M   'P 1'
#
loop_
_entity.id
_entity.type
_entity.pdbx_description
1 polymer ?
#
loop_
_entity_poly.entity_id
_entity_poly.type
_entity_poly.pdbx_seq_one_letter_code
_entity_poly.pdbx_strand_id
1 'polypeptide(L)'
;MITPPNEHYKDINSKTILPAFTKHHIQAFAEVYKKKTKNAWQMYESRHLLTARAVRAGDFTYIKCQCMASMKKISYVVDIKLRNACGSIEETHCECAVGSGHEA
;
A
#
# COMPACT_ATOMS: atom_id res chain seq x y z
N MET A 1 7.40 -4.74 -12.26
CA MET A 1 8.06 -5.12 -11.00
C MET A 1 8.19 -6.63 -10.96
N ILE A 2 9.36 -7.18 -10.65
CA ILE A 2 9.51 -8.61 -10.33
C ILE A 2 9.06 -8.80 -8.88
N THR A 3 8.00 -9.57 -8.66
CA THR A 3 7.43 -9.82 -7.31
C THR A 3 7.60 -11.28 -6.90
N PRO A 4 7.68 -11.58 -5.58
CA PRO A 4 7.70 -12.95 -5.10
C PRO A 4 6.43 -13.74 -5.46
N PRO A 5 6.47 -15.08 -5.45
CA PRO A 5 5.29 -15.93 -5.64
C PRO A 5 4.17 -15.62 -4.64
N ASN A 6 2.91 -15.66 -5.10
CA ASN A 6 1.72 -15.31 -4.29
C ASN A 6 1.56 -16.15 -3.02
N GLU A 7 2.00 -17.41 -3.05
CA GLU A 7 1.96 -18.34 -1.92
C GLU A 7 2.81 -17.90 -0.71
N HIS A 8 3.80 -17.02 -0.93
CA HIS A 8 4.64 -16.51 0.15
C HIS A 8 4.02 -15.32 0.88
N TYR A 9 2.99 -14.69 0.30
CA TYR A 9 2.33 -13.54 0.91
C TYR A 9 1.43 -13.98 2.05
N LYS A 10 1.57 -13.29 3.18
CA LYS A 10 0.73 -13.49 4.37
C LYS A 10 -0.05 -12.22 4.64
N ASP A 11 -1.29 -12.37 5.10
CA ASP A 11 -2.09 -11.21 5.53
C ASP A 11 -1.33 -10.45 6.61
N ILE A 12 -1.23 -9.13 6.46
CA ILE A 12 -0.48 -8.29 7.43
C ILE A 12 -1.08 -8.38 8.85
N ASN A 13 -2.35 -8.76 8.95
CA ASN A 13 -3.11 -8.95 10.18
C ASN A 13 -3.15 -10.41 10.63
N SER A 14 -2.69 -11.39 9.83
CA SER A 14 -2.84 -12.81 10.17
C SER A 14 -2.15 -13.25 11.45
N LYS A 15 -1.10 -12.53 11.89
CA LYS A 15 -0.27 -12.90 13.05
C LYS A 15 0.21 -11.70 13.87
N THR A 16 -0.27 -10.50 13.56
CA THR A 16 0.23 -9.26 14.16
C THR A 16 -0.94 -8.46 14.69
N ILE A 17 -0.89 -8.08 15.96
CA ILE A 17 -1.72 -6.99 16.48
C ILE A 17 -1.10 -5.71 15.90
N LEU A 18 -1.55 -5.31 14.72
CA LEU A 18 -1.15 -4.01 14.18
C LEU A 18 -1.73 -2.93 15.10
N PRO A 19 -0.93 -1.92 15.49
CA PRO A 19 -1.48 -0.76 16.15
C PRO A 19 -2.54 -0.15 15.25
N ALA A 20 -3.66 0.28 15.82
CA ALA A 20 -4.74 0.88 15.06
C ALA A 20 -4.16 2.01 14.19
N PHE A 21 -4.35 1.90 12.89
CA PHE A 21 -3.93 2.97 11.99
C PHE A 21 -4.82 4.18 12.27
N THR A 22 -4.26 5.34 12.60
CA THR A 22 -5.04 6.54 12.90
C THR A 22 -4.80 7.60 11.85
N LYS A 23 -5.63 8.65 11.85
CA LYS A 23 -5.40 9.83 11.00
C LYS A 23 -4.03 10.48 11.24
N HIS A 24 -3.48 10.34 12.45
CA HIS A 24 -2.13 10.79 12.78
C HIS A 24 -1.07 10.10 11.92
N HIS A 25 -1.17 8.79 11.71
CA HIS A 25 -0.23 8.07 10.85
C HIS A 25 -0.33 8.51 9.38
N ILE A 26 -1.54 8.78 8.89
CA ILE A 26 -1.75 9.33 7.54
C ILE A 26 -1.11 10.71 7.41
N GLN A 27 -1.26 11.55 8.43
CA GLN A 27 -0.71 12.89 8.42
C GLN A 27 0.82 12.87 8.50
N ALA A 28 1.40 12.08 9.40
CA ALA A 28 2.85 11.89 9.48
C ALA A 28 3.44 11.43 8.13
N PHE A 29 2.79 10.46 7.47
CA PHE A 29 3.18 10.03 6.12
C PHE A 29 3.11 11.19 5.12
N ALA A 30 2.01 11.93 5.10
CA ALA A 30 1.82 13.03 4.16
C ALA A 30 2.84 14.17 4.36
N GLU A 31 3.22 14.46 5.60
CA GLU A 31 4.25 15.45 5.93
C GLU A 31 5.63 15.01 5.43
N VAL A 32 6.02 13.76 5.69
CA VAL A 32 7.30 13.18 5.24
C VAL A 32 7.42 13.23 3.71
N TYR A 33 6.34 12.88 3.00
CA TYR A 33 6.35 12.78 1.53
C TYR A 33 5.76 14.01 0.82
N LYS A 34 5.46 15.10 1.56
CA LYS A 34 4.86 16.34 1.05
C LYS A 34 3.59 16.11 0.19
N LYS A 35 2.74 15.17 0.60
CA LYS A 35 1.47 14.82 -0.08
C LYS A 35 0.28 15.52 0.57
N LYS A 36 -0.82 15.68 -0.17
CA LYS A 36 -2.09 16.21 0.36
C LYS A 36 -2.84 15.13 1.14
N THR A 37 -3.28 15.43 2.37
CA THR A 37 -3.98 14.47 3.25
C THR A 37 -5.47 14.31 2.97
N LYS A 38 -6.12 15.32 2.38
CA LYS A 38 -7.59 15.36 2.23
C LYS A 38 -8.15 14.08 1.59
N ASN A 39 -7.55 13.64 0.49
CA ASN A 39 -8.00 12.43 -0.22
C ASN A 39 -7.64 11.14 0.55
N ALA A 40 -6.50 11.12 1.24
CA ALA A 40 -6.05 9.96 2.01
C ALA A 40 -6.96 9.70 3.23
N TRP A 41 -7.42 10.74 3.92
CA TRP A 41 -8.40 10.60 5.01
C TRP A 41 -9.73 10.04 4.50
N GLN A 42 -10.24 10.56 3.39
CA GLN A 42 -11.49 10.08 2.81
C GLN A 42 -11.40 8.59 2.40
N MET A 43 -10.28 8.18 1.79
CA MET A 43 -10.02 6.78 1.41
C MET A 43 -9.92 5.86 2.63
N TYR A 44 -9.32 6.35 3.73
CA TYR A 44 -9.23 5.61 4.99
C TYR A 44 -10.61 5.42 5.64
N GLU A 45 -11.40 6.48 5.76
CA GLU A 45 -12.74 6.43 6.35
C GLU A 45 -13.69 5.56 5.54
N SER A 46 -13.59 5.63 4.21
CA SER A 46 -14.43 4.87 3.28
C SER A 46 -13.97 3.41 3.11
N ARG A 47 -12.90 2.99 3.82
CA ARG A 47 -12.33 1.63 3.78
C ARG A 47 -11.99 1.15 2.36
N HIS A 48 -11.32 2.00 1.57
CA HIS A 48 -10.94 1.66 0.20
C HIS A 48 -9.84 0.59 0.13
N LEU A 49 -9.05 0.41 1.19
CA LEU A 49 -8.13 -0.73 1.30
C LEU A 49 -8.91 -1.96 1.76
N LEU A 50 -9.06 -2.95 0.87
CA LEU A 50 -9.83 -4.17 1.13
C LEU A 50 -8.97 -5.23 1.80
N THR A 51 -7.78 -5.45 1.26
CA THR A 51 -6.81 -6.43 1.77
C THR A 51 -5.39 -5.89 1.61
N ALA A 52 -4.51 -6.29 2.51
CA ALA A 52 -3.08 -6.06 2.40
C ALA A 52 -2.34 -7.30 2.89
N ARG A 53 -1.39 -7.75 2.07
CA ARG A 53 -0.55 -8.91 2.37
C ARG A 53 0.90 -8.52 2.17
N ALA A 54 1.80 -9.11 2.94
CA ALA A 54 3.23 -8.83 2.81
C ALA A 54 4.07 -10.11 2.78
N VAL A 55 5.25 -9.98 2.17
CA VAL A 55 6.31 -10.98 2.18
C VAL A 55 7.66 -10.26 2.29
N ARG A 56 8.56 -10.79 3.11
CA ARG A 56 9.95 -10.34 3.19
C ARG A 56 10.81 -11.23 2.30
N ALA A 57 11.65 -10.61 1.46
CA ALA A 57 12.60 -11.32 0.61
C ALA A 57 13.89 -10.51 0.49
N GLY A 58 14.96 -11.02 1.12
CA GLY A 58 16.25 -10.31 1.23
C GLY A 58 16.11 -8.97 1.94
N ASP A 59 16.66 -7.92 1.33
CA ASP A 59 16.64 -6.54 1.85
C ASP A 59 15.32 -5.79 1.61
N PHE A 60 14.31 -6.47 1.07
CA PHE A 60 13.04 -5.86 0.71
C PHE A 60 11.83 -6.50 1.41
N THR A 61 10.82 -5.67 1.64
CA THR A 61 9.46 -6.09 2.00
C THR A 61 8.55 -5.74 0.82
N TYR A 62 7.84 -6.75 0.30
CA TYR A 62 6.85 -6.58 -0.75
C TYR A 62 5.47 -6.58 -0.11
N ILE A 63 4.67 -5.57 -0.42
CA ILE A 63 3.29 -5.44 0.01
C ILE A 63 2.40 -5.53 -1.22
N LYS A 64 1.40 -6.40 -1.17
CA LYS A 64 0.35 -6.55 -2.19
C LYS A 64 -0.98 -6.17 -1.57
N CYS A 65 -1.63 -5.16 -2.13
CA CYS A 65 -2.88 -4.61 -1.65
C CYS A 65 -3.98 -4.77 -2.69
N GLN A 66 -5.21 -5.00 -2.25
CA GLN A 66 -6.40 -4.79 -3.08
C GLN A 66 -7.10 -3.52 -2.62
N CYS A 67 -7.30 -2.60 -3.55
CA CYS A 67 -7.90 -1.29 -3.30
C CYS A 67 -9.16 -1.09 -4.14
N MET A 68 -10.22 -0.55 -3.56
CA MET A 68 -11.43 -0.13 -4.27
C MET A 68 -11.21 1.25 -4.91
N ALA A 69 -11.59 1.39 -6.19
CA ALA A 69 -11.59 2.67 -6.87
C ALA A 69 -12.57 3.63 -6.21
N SER A 70 -12.22 4.91 -6.08
CA SER A 70 -13.10 5.91 -5.47
C SER A 70 -14.32 6.25 -6.32
N MET A 71 -14.24 6.07 -7.64
CA MET A 71 -15.28 6.49 -8.58
C MET A 71 -16.11 5.33 -9.13
N LYS A 72 -15.66 4.08 -8.99
CA LYS A 72 -16.31 2.89 -9.56
C LYS A 72 -16.19 1.73 -8.58
N LYS A 73 -17.17 0.80 -8.58
CA LYS A 73 -17.11 -0.45 -7.79
C LYS A 73 -16.14 -1.46 -8.43
N ILE A 74 -14.90 -1.04 -8.67
CA ILE A 74 -13.83 -1.83 -9.27
C ILE A 74 -12.68 -1.88 -8.27
N SER A 75 -12.13 -3.07 -8.04
CA SER A 75 -10.92 -3.26 -7.25
C SER A 75 -9.69 -3.37 -8.15
N TYR A 76 -8.56 -2.83 -7.71
CA TYR A 76 -7.26 -2.98 -8.37
C TYR A 76 -6.24 -3.56 -7.40
N VAL A 77 -5.27 -4.29 -7.95
CA VAL A 77 -4.08 -4.68 -7.19
C VAL A 77 -3.05 -3.54 -7.22
N VAL A 78 -2.47 -3.27 -6.05
CA VAL A 78 -1.34 -2.35 -5.87
C VAL A 78 -0.19 -3.12 -5.22
N ASP A 79 0.93 -3.19 -5.92
CA ASP A 79 2.17 -3.77 -5.43
C ASP A 79 3.15 -2.66 -5.01
N ILE A 80 3.76 -2.83 -3.83
CA ILE A 80 4.69 -1.88 -3.24
C ILE A 80 5.93 -2.65 -2.80
N LYS A 81 7.12 -2.14 -3.14
CA LYS A 81 8.40 -2.67 -2.68
C LYS A 81 9.05 -1.65 -1.75
N LEU A 82 9.30 -2.08 -0.52
CA LEU A 82 9.93 -1.28 0.52
C LEU A 82 11.33 -1.79 0.81
N ARG A 83 12.27 -0.89 1.07
CA ARG A 83 13.60 -1.24 1.61
C ARG A 83 13.50 -1.50 3.11
N ASN A 84 13.98 -2.66 3.57
CA ASN A 84 13.88 -3.06 4.98
C ASN A 84 14.63 -2.13 5.94
N ALA A 85 15.77 -1.58 5.50
CA ALA A 85 16.64 -0.77 6.36
C ALA A 85 16.00 0.54 6.84
N CYS A 86 15.14 1.16 6.03
CA CYS A 86 14.57 2.48 6.31
C CYS A 86 13.06 2.59 6.04
N GLY A 87 12.43 1.54 5.50
CA GLY A 87 11.03 1.56 5.09
C GLY A 87 10.74 2.43 3.87
N SER A 88 11.77 2.90 3.14
CA SER A 88 11.57 3.71 1.94
C SER A 88 10.86 2.91 0.85
N ILE A 89 9.94 3.58 0.15
CA ILE A 89 9.30 3.05 -1.04
C ILE A 89 10.33 3.11 -2.18
N GLU A 90 10.69 1.94 -2.73
CA GLU A 90 11.61 1.83 -3.85
C GLU A 90 10.85 1.79 -5.18
N GLU A 91 9.75 1.04 -5.21
CA GLU A 91 8.93 0.87 -6.41
C GLU A 91 7.47 0.70 -6.01
N THR A 92 6.56 1.25 -6.82
CA THR A 92 5.12 1.00 -6.72
C THR A 92 4.56 0.65 -8.08
N HIS A 93 3.52 -0.18 -8.12
CA HIS A 93 2.81 -0.53 -9.33
C HIS A 93 1.32 -0.66 -9.03
N CYS A 94 0.49 0.08 -9.76
CA CYS A 94 -0.96 -0.10 -9.75
C CYS A 94 -1.39 -0.80 -11.03
N GLU A 95 -2.22 -1.83 -10.90
CA GLU A 95 -2.89 -2.48 -12.04
C GLU A 95 -3.85 -1.54 -12.78
N CYS A 96 -4.28 -0.45 -12.13
CA CYS A 96 -5.12 0.56 -12.75
C CYS A 96 -4.39 1.26 -13.91
N ALA A 97 -5.10 1.50 -15.03
CA ALA A 97 -4.58 2.16 -16.23
C ALA A 97 -3.93 3.54 -15.95
N VAL A 98 -4.29 4.19 -14.84
CA VAL A 98 -3.75 5.49 -14.41
C VAL A 98 -2.42 5.35 -13.65
N GLY A 99 -2.20 4.26 -12.93
CA GLY A 99 -1.00 4.08 -12.08
C GLY A 99 0.11 3.24 -12.74
N SER A 100 0.05 3.10 -14.07
CA SER A 100 1.11 2.51 -14.92
C SER A 100 1.98 3.58 -15.59
N GLY A 101 1.73 4.87 -15.35
CA GLY A 101 2.44 6.00 -15.97
C GLY A 101 3.66 6.46 -15.18
N HIS A 102 4.63 7.04 -15.88
CA HIS A 102 5.93 7.52 -15.37
C HIS A 102 5.85 8.69 -14.35
N GLU A 103 4.65 9.10 -13.96
CA GLU A 103 4.37 10.25 -13.07
C GLU A 103 3.49 9.90 -11.85
N ALA A 104 3.48 8.63 -11.42
CA ALA A 104 2.77 8.19 -10.20
C ALA A 104 3.51 8.59 -8.90
#